data_AF-A0A952NGU9-F1
#
_entry.id   AF-A0A952NGU9-F1
#
_cell.length_a   1.000
_cell.length_b   1.000
_cell.length_c   1.000
_cell.angle_alpha   90.00
_cell.angle_beta   90.00
_cell.angle_gamma   90.00
#
_symmetry.space_group_name_H-M   'P 1'
#
loop_
_entity.id
_entity.type
_entity.pdbx_description
1 polymer ?
#
loop_
_entity_poly.entity_id
_entity_poly.type
_entity_poly.pdbx_seq_one_letter_code
_entity_poly.pdbx_strand_id
1 'polypeptide(L)'
;KYWPPALTEWSTKGVRDAFFSSPQLPRLLDADAIKRTIADGVSQGTLGLATKDASGQLKLSCFNESLSESDVDIADDVFVLKAEDARKLLEPPRLHRLSMRPSDVVLKPGEQASFTCSGVDQYGEPFAVGAVAWSANGGSISEVGLYEAAKETGGGLFTVKAVVDGLEAIAEVRVTIPGKPGGGGGPGPAPAGKAIRWQGEVPPQKWMNFYTKVLSRFASTPGLKLQVTFEVSAEGDPGQANSPLKNL
;
A
#
# COMPACT_ATOMS: atom_id res chain seq x y z
N LYS A 1 22.82 20.26 7.57
CA LYS A 1 22.87 21.22 6.43
C LYS A 1 23.42 20.60 5.14
N TYR A 2 24.33 19.62 5.21
CA TYR A 2 24.92 18.97 4.04
C TYR A 2 24.27 17.64 3.62
N TRP A 3 23.12 17.30 4.21
CA TRP A 3 22.39 16.09 3.83
C TRP A 3 21.73 16.30 2.46
N PRO A 4 22.00 15.46 1.45
CA PRO A 4 21.39 15.60 0.13
C PRO A 4 19.86 15.51 0.23
N PRO A 5 19.10 16.52 -0.23
CA PRO A 5 17.65 16.57 -0.02
C PRO A 5 16.90 15.44 -0.73
N ALA A 6 17.51 14.84 -1.76
CA ALA A 6 16.97 13.69 -2.50
C ALA A 6 17.17 12.34 -1.78
N LEU A 7 17.99 12.27 -0.73
CA LEU A 7 18.30 11.03 -0.02
C LEU A 7 17.51 10.92 1.28
N THR A 8 16.80 9.81 1.45
CA THR A 8 16.22 9.37 2.73
C THR A 8 17.22 8.54 3.54
N GLU A 9 18.06 7.79 2.83
CA GLU A 9 19.12 6.94 3.34
C GLU A 9 20.44 7.29 2.64
N TRP A 10 21.56 7.23 3.37
CA TRP A 10 22.88 7.49 2.80
C TRP A 10 23.90 6.47 3.31
N SER A 11 24.53 5.72 2.41
CA SER A 11 25.52 4.70 2.83
C SER A 11 26.71 5.34 3.53
N THR A 12 27.27 4.69 4.55
CA THR A 12 28.40 5.21 5.33
C THR A 12 29.63 5.41 4.46
N LYS A 13 29.85 4.52 3.47
CA LYS A 13 30.86 4.72 2.44
C LYS A 13 30.54 5.90 1.53
N GLY A 14 29.28 6.10 1.13
CA GLY A 14 28.87 7.27 0.35
C GLY A 14 29.06 8.59 1.09
N VAL A 15 28.79 8.60 2.40
CA VAL A 15 29.08 9.75 3.29
C VAL A 15 30.57 10.03 3.25
N ARG A 16 31.41 9.01 3.49
CA ARG A 16 32.88 9.13 3.41
C ARG A 16 33.32 9.70 2.08
N ASP A 17 32.94 9.05 0.99
CA ASP A 17 33.37 9.42 -0.34
C ASP A 17 32.94 10.86 -0.70
N ALA A 18 31.79 11.33 -0.21
CA ALA A 18 31.35 12.71 -0.40
C ALA A 18 32.23 13.72 0.34
N PHE A 19 32.67 13.45 1.57
CA PHE A 19 33.60 14.33 2.28
C PHE A 19 35.01 14.34 1.66
N PHE A 20 35.43 13.26 1.00
CA PHE A 20 36.70 13.23 0.25
C PHE A 20 36.59 13.88 -1.14
N SER A 21 35.42 13.81 -1.78
CA SER A 21 35.24 14.23 -3.17
C SER A 21 34.59 15.60 -3.35
N SER A 22 33.89 16.13 -2.33
CA SER A 22 33.14 17.38 -2.45
C SER A 22 33.96 18.59 -2.02
N PRO A 23 34.14 19.61 -2.88
CA PRO A 23 34.82 20.86 -2.53
C PRO A 23 34.02 21.73 -1.55
N GLN A 24 32.75 21.41 -1.29
CA GLN A 24 31.88 22.14 -0.37
C GLN A 24 31.91 21.60 1.07
N LEU A 25 32.54 20.44 1.29
CA LEU A 25 32.67 19.82 2.60
C LEU A 25 34.06 20.08 3.19
N PRO A 26 34.19 20.24 4.51
CA PRO A 26 35.49 20.28 5.16
C PRO A 26 36.28 19.01 4.82
N ARG A 27 37.55 19.13 4.44
CA ARG A 27 38.39 17.95 4.20
C ARG A 27 38.54 17.17 5.51
N LEU A 28 38.13 15.91 5.49
CA LEU A 28 38.38 15.01 6.60
C LEU A 28 39.87 14.66 6.64
N LEU A 29 40.49 14.97 7.77
CA LEU A 29 41.86 14.54 8.08
C LEU A 29 41.89 13.07 8.55
N ASP A 30 40.75 12.55 8.99
CA ASP A 30 40.62 11.22 9.59
C ASP A 30 39.28 10.57 9.18
N ALA A 31 39.34 9.31 8.75
CA ALA A 31 38.16 8.52 8.43
C ALA A 31 37.38 8.12 9.70
N ASP A 32 38.05 8.01 10.84
CA ASP A 32 37.43 7.65 12.12
C ASP A 32 36.58 8.81 12.68
N ALA A 33 36.84 10.06 12.27
CA ALA A 33 35.98 11.20 12.59
C ALA A 33 34.55 11.02 12.04
N ILE A 34 34.37 10.34 10.91
CA ILE A 34 33.04 10.01 10.38
C ILE A 34 32.35 9.00 11.30
N LYS A 35 33.06 7.92 11.64
CA LYS A 35 32.53 6.86 12.50
C LYS A 35 32.07 7.42 13.84
N ARG A 36 32.89 8.28 14.46
CA ARG A 36 32.55 9.00 15.68
C ARG A 36 31.32 9.88 15.50
N THR A 37 31.25 10.67 14.43
CA THR A 37 30.11 11.55 14.18
C THR A 37 28.80 10.76 13.99
N ILE A 38 28.88 9.60 13.33
CA ILE A 38 27.73 8.70 13.18
C ILE A 38 27.35 8.11 14.54
N ALA A 39 28.32 7.59 15.29
CA ALA A 39 28.10 7.02 16.62
C ALA A 39 27.48 8.03 17.60
N ASP A 40 27.99 9.25 17.63
CA ASP A 40 27.46 10.37 18.42
C ASP A 40 26.05 10.73 17.95
N GLY A 41 25.84 10.83 16.64
CA GLY A 41 24.54 11.16 16.06
C GLY A 41 23.48 10.11 16.37
N VAL A 42 23.84 8.83 16.35
CA VAL A 42 23.00 7.70 16.75
C VAL A 42 22.69 7.74 18.24
N SER A 43 23.71 7.96 19.07
CA SER A 43 23.58 8.04 20.53
C SER A 43 22.70 9.21 20.97
N GLN A 44 22.72 10.32 20.23
CA GLN A 44 21.86 11.49 20.46
C GLN A 44 20.47 11.39 19.81
N GLY A 45 20.18 10.30 19.09
CA GLY A 45 18.90 10.10 18.40
C GLY A 45 18.66 11.07 17.23
N THR A 46 19.73 11.66 16.67
CA THR A 46 19.67 12.56 15.51
C THR A 46 19.85 11.80 14.18
N LEU A 47 20.54 10.66 14.24
CA LEU A 47 20.76 9.73 13.14
C LEU A 47 20.36 8.32 13.58
N GLY A 48 19.97 7.48 12.63
CA GLY A 48 19.86 6.04 12.83
C GLY A 48 20.89 5.30 11.99
N LEU A 49 21.36 4.16 12.49
CA LEU A 49 22.21 3.24 11.74
C LEU A 49 21.36 2.05 11.32
N ALA A 50 21.33 1.76 10.02
CA ALA A 50 20.58 0.66 9.45
C ALA A 50 21.45 -0.14 8.48
N THR A 51 21.09 -1.40 8.27
CA THR A 51 21.69 -2.25 7.24
C THR A 51 20.63 -2.58 6.20
N LYS A 52 21.06 -2.75 4.96
CA LYS A 52 20.17 -3.18 3.87
C LYS A 52 20.45 -4.63 3.55
N ASP A 53 19.41 -5.46 3.59
CA ASP A 53 19.56 -6.87 3.23
C ASP A 53 19.69 -7.08 1.71
N ALA A 54 19.88 -8.33 1.29
CA ALA A 54 19.96 -8.70 -0.13
C ALA A 54 18.66 -8.41 -0.92
N SER A 55 17.52 -8.25 -0.24
CA SER A 55 16.23 -7.92 -0.87
C SER A 55 16.04 -6.41 -1.06
N GLY A 56 16.91 -5.58 -0.47
CA GLY A 56 16.83 -4.14 -0.50
C GLY A 56 15.97 -3.56 0.62
N GLN A 57 15.61 -4.34 1.64
CA GLN A 57 14.87 -3.88 2.80
C GLN A 57 15.84 -3.29 3.84
N LEU A 58 15.53 -2.09 4.34
CA LEU A 58 16.28 -1.48 5.43
C LEU A 58 15.86 -2.09 6.77
N LYS A 59 16.84 -2.53 7.54
CA LYS A 59 16.68 -2.96 8.92
C LYS A 59 17.46 -2.03 9.83
N LEU A 60 16.76 -1.38 10.74
CA LEU A 60 17.39 -0.52 11.74
C LEU A 60 18.25 -1.38 12.68
N SER A 61 19.53 -1.02 12.81
CA SER A 61 20.47 -1.66 13.72
C SER A 61 20.50 -0.91 15.06
N CYS A 62 20.63 0.42 15.02
CA CYS A 62 20.77 1.24 16.23
C CYS A 62 20.10 2.62 16.03
N PHE A 63 19.40 3.12 17.05
CA PHE A 63 18.86 4.49 17.08
C PHE A 63 18.62 4.94 18.53
N ASN A 64 19.13 6.12 18.90
CA ASN A 64 19.00 6.67 20.25
C ASN A 64 19.52 5.70 21.34
N GLU A 65 20.61 5.00 21.01
CA GLU A 65 21.29 4.02 21.85
C GLU A 65 22.78 4.33 21.82
N SER A 66 23.48 4.06 22.92
CA SER A 66 24.93 4.29 23.00
C SER A 66 25.65 3.37 22.02
N LEU A 67 26.32 3.96 21.03
CA LEU A 67 27.07 3.24 20.01
C LEU A 67 28.55 3.67 20.06
N SER A 68 29.48 2.72 19.94
CA SER A 68 30.90 3.06 19.86
C SER A 68 31.33 3.29 18.40
N GLU A 69 32.37 4.11 18.19
CA GLU A 69 32.94 4.33 16.85
C GLU A 69 33.51 3.05 16.22
N SER A 70 33.86 2.04 17.03
CA SER A 70 34.36 0.74 16.55
C SER A 70 33.24 -0.15 16.00
N ASP A 71 32.00 0.07 16.42
CA ASP A 71 30.82 -0.66 15.95
C ASP A 71 30.25 -0.06 14.65
N VAL A 72 30.80 1.08 14.20
CA VAL A 72 30.37 1.74 12.97
C VAL A 72 31.26 1.31 11.80
N ASP A 73 30.69 0.46 10.95
CA ASP A 73 31.34 0.03 9.71
C ASP A 73 31.12 1.02 8.56
N ILE A 74 32.20 1.27 7.82
CA ILE A 74 32.15 2.05 6.58
C ILE A 74 31.98 1.08 5.40
N ALA A 75 30.75 0.93 4.93
CA ALA A 75 30.39 -0.02 3.88
C ALA A 75 29.29 0.54 2.96
N ASP A 76 29.03 -0.17 1.86
CA ASP A 76 27.99 0.20 0.88
C ASP A 76 26.57 -0.23 1.34
N ASP A 77 26.50 -1.24 2.22
CA ASP A 77 25.28 -1.86 2.74
C ASP A 77 24.89 -1.36 4.15
N VAL A 78 25.74 -0.53 4.76
CA VAL A 78 25.46 0.18 6.02
C VAL A 78 25.02 1.60 5.70
N PHE A 79 23.86 1.99 6.19
CA PHE A 79 23.20 3.26 5.89
C PHE A 79 22.97 4.09 7.14
N VAL A 80 23.21 5.39 6.99
CA VAL A 80 22.76 6.41 7.93
C VAL A 80 21.36 6.86 7.50
N LEU A 81 20.46 6.95 8.46
CA LEU A 81 19.08 7.44 8.30
C LEU A 81 18.90 8.73 9.10
N LYS A 82 18.00 9.60 8.64
CA LYS A 82 17.53 10.71 9.46
C LYS A 82 16.73 10.18 10.66
N ALA A 83 16.72 10.93 11.76
CA ALA A 83 15.95 10.57 12.95
C ALA A 83 14.49 10.21 12.67
N GLU A 84 13.81 10.96 11.79
CA GLU A 84 12.41 10.67 11.44
C GLU A 84 12.24 9.31 10.75
N ASP A 85 13.13 8.96 9.83
CA ASP A 85 13.06 7.70 9.10
C ASP A 85 13.52 6.52 9.97
N ALA A 86 14.50 6.73 10.84
CA ALA A 86 14.89 5.75 11.85
C ALA A 86 13.75 5.47 12.85
N ARG A 87 13.04 6.51 13.31
CA ARG A 87 11.86 6.36 14.18
C ARG A 87 10.75 5.57 13.53
N LYS A 88 10.50 5.79 12.22
CA LYS A 88 9.49 5.00 11.48
C LYS A 88 9.80 3.51 11.47
N LEU A 89 11.07 3.11 11.56
CA LEU A 89 11.49 1.71 11.65
C LEU A 89 11.40 1.12 13.06
N LEU A 90 11.21 1.96 14.10
CA LEU A 90 10.97 1.53 15.48
C LEU A 90 9.48 1.42 15.83
N GLU A 91 8.59 1.95 14.98
CA GLU A 91 7.16 1.88 15.25
C GLU A 91 6.74 0.40 15.38
N PRO A 92 6.00 0.01 16.43
CA PRO A 92 5.56 -1.37 16.56
C PRO A 92 4.75 -1.77 15.31
N PRO A 93 4.93 -3.01 14.80
CA PRO A 93 4.16 -3.50 13.66
C PRO A 93 2.66 -3.31 13.92
N ARG A 94 1.98 -2.70 12.96
CA ARG A 94 0.54 -2.46 13.00
C ARG A 94 -0.07 -2.78 11.64
N LEU A 95 -1.31 -3.25 11.64
CA LEU A 95 -2.02 -3.54 10.41
C LEU A 95 -2.07 -2.27 9.53
N HIS A 96 -1.51 -2.37 8.32
CA HIS A 96 -1.42 -1.25 7.38
C HIS A 96 -2.24 -1.49 6.12
N ARG A 97 -2.37 -2.74 5.68
CA ARG A 97 -3.19 -3.12 4.54
C ARG A 97 -3.87 -4.45 4.79
N LEU A 98 -5.16 -4.50 4.49
CA LEU A 98 -6.00 -5.69 4.55
C LEU A 98 -6.26 -6.20 3.12
N SER A 99 -6.24 -7.52 2.94
CA SER A 99 -6.59 -8.16 1.66
C SER A 99 -7.47 -9.38 1.91
N MET A 100 -8.43 -9.61 1.01
CA MET A 100 -9.36 -10.73 1.10
C MET A 100 -9.18 -11.68 -0.09
N ARG A 101 -9.26 -12.98 0.19
CA ARG A 101 -9.23 -14.04 -0.82
C ARG A 101 -10.36 -15.04 -0.59
N PRO A 102 -11.06 -15.47 -1.66
CA PRO A 102 -10.97 -14.96 -3.03
C PRO A 102 -11.49 -13.51 -3.16
N SER A 103 -11.02 -12.78 -4.18
CA SER A 103 -11.51 -11.43 -4.49
C SER A 103 -12.84 -11.44 -5.25
N ASP A 104 -13.14 -12.55 -5.92
CA ASP A 104 -14.39 -12.78 -6.64
C ASP A 104 -14.75 -14.26 -6.67
N VAL A 105 -16.05 -14.56 -6.64
CA VAL A 105 -16.58 -15.92 -6.78
C VAL A 105 -17.85 -15.93 -7.62
N VAL A 106 -18.09 -17.05 -8.30
CA VAL A 106 -19.35 -17.31 -9.01
C VAL A 106 -20.05 -18.48 -8.33
N LEU A 107 -21.29 -18.26 -7.88
CA LEU A 107 -22.10 -19.21 -7.15
C LEU A 107 -23.46 -19.40 -7.82
N LYS A 108 -24.15 -20.47 -7.47
CA LYS A 108 -25.59 -20.64 -7.68
C LYS A 108 -26.38 -20.29 -6.41
N PRO A 109 -27.70 -20.07 -6.50
CA PRO A 109 -28.52 -19.89 -5.31
C PRO A 109 -28.34 -21.05 -4.33
N GLY A 110 -28.07 -20.74 -3.05
CA GLY A 110 -27.81 -21.72 -2.00
C GLY A 110 -26.39 -22.32 -1.96
N GLU A 111 -25.50 -21.98 -2.90
CA GLU A 111 -24.09 -22.37 -2.79
C GLU A 111 -23.32 -21.47 -1.82
N GLN A 112 -22.20 -21.99 -1.31
CA GLN A 112 -21.37 -21.33 -0.30
C GLN A 112 -19.94 -21.11 -0.79
N ALA A 113 -19.29 -20.08 -0.26
CA ALA A 113 -17.88 -19.79 -0.48
C ALA A 113 -17.21 -19.31 0.81
N SER A 114 -15.97 -19.73 1.03
CA SER A 114 -15.16 -19.25 2.17
C SER A 114 -14.29 -18.08 1.74
N PHE A 115 -14.34 -16.99 2.51
CA PHE A 115 -13.49 -15.83 2.40
C PHE A 115 -12.50 -15.77 3.56
N THR A 116 -11.27 -15.40 3.25
CA THR A 116 -10.17 -15.27 4.22
C THR A 116 -9.56 -13.89 4.11
N CYS A 117 -9.23 -13.28 5.24
CA CYS A 117 -8.53 -12.02 5.30
C CYS A 117 -7.06 -12.22 5.68
N SER A 118 -6.16 -11.50 5.03
CA SER A 118 -4.74 -11.46 5.36
C SER A 118 -4.27 -10.02 5.42
N GLY A 119 -3.45 -9.72 6.42
CA GLY A 119 -2.93 -8.40 6.71
C GLY A 119 -1.46 -8.30 6.36
N VAL A 120 -1.03 -7.10 5.99
CA VAL A 120 0.38 -6.72 5.99
C VAL A 120 0.57 -5.46 6.81
N ASP A 121 1.72 -5.36 7.46
CA ASP A 121 2.07 -4.21 8.30
C ASP A 121 2.68 -3.06 7.48
N GLN A 122 3.11 -1.99 8.16
CA GLN A 122 3.73 -0.82 7.53
C GLN A 122 5.08 -1.13 6.87
N TYR A 123 5.71 -2.26 7.23
CA TYR A 123 6.99 -2.71 6.72
C TYR A 123 6.85 -3.68 5.54
N GLY A 124 5.62 -4.10 5.23
CA GLY A 124 5.30 -5.05 4.16
C GLY A 124 5.36 -6.51 4.60
N GLU A 125 5.53 -6.78 5.90
CA GLU A 125 5.57 -8.13 6.46
C GLU A 125 4.16 -8.65 6.72
N PRO A 126 3.95 -9.98 6.68
CA PRO A 126 2.68 -10.58 7.07
C PRO A 126 2.30 -10.21 8.51
N PHE A 127 1.09 -9.69 8.68
CA PHE A 127 0.57 -9.25 9.98
C PHE A 127 -0.68 -10.05 10.35
N ALA A 128 -0.72 -10.53 11.60
CA ALA A 128 -1.85 -11.29 12.12
C ALA A 128 -3.11 -10.40 12.15
N VAL A 129 -4.16 -10.87 11.50
CA VAL A 129 -5.44 -10.17 11.45
C VAL A 129 -6.27 -10.57 12.67
N GLY A 130 -6.76 -9.58 13.40
CA GLY A 130 -7.65 -9.79 14.56
C GLY A 130 -9.07 -10.22 14.15
N ALA A 131 -10.03 -9.95 15.03
CA ALA A 131 -11.44 -10.23 14.76
C ALA A 131 -11.93 -9.45 13.53
N VAL A 132 -12.52 -10.17 12.57
CA VAL A 132 -13.00 -9.61 11.31
C VAL A 132 -14.50 -9.33 11.40
N ALA A 133 -14.90 -8.09 11.21
CA ALA A 133 -16.30 -7.73 11.06
C ALA A 133 -16.75 -7.98 9.62
N TRP A 134 -17.52 -9.05 9.43
CA TRP A 134 -18.05 -9.45 8.13
C TRP A 134 -19.43 -8.84 7.86
N SER A 135 -19.67 -8.43 6.63
CA SER A 135 -20.97 -7.98 6.14
C SER A 135 -21.15 -8.33 4.66
N ALA A 136 -22.39 -8.46 4.21
CA ALA A 136 -22.70 -8.72 2.81
C ALA A 136 -23.96 -7.97 2.38
N ASN A 137 -24.05 -7.56 1.11
CA ASN A 137 -25.22 -6.86 0.57
C ASN A 137 -26.27 -7.79 -0.10
N GLY A 138 -26.20 -9.08 0.24
CA GLY A 138 -27.14 -10.13 -0.17
C GLY A 138 -26.61 -11.51 0.19
N GLY A 139 -27.49 -12.47 0.48
CA GLY A 139 -27.09 -13.72 1.13
C GLY A 139 -26.80 -13.55 2.62
N SER A 140 -26.04 -14.47 3.21
CA SER A 140 -25.57 -14.38 4.60
C SER A 140 -24.08 -14.68 4.67
N ILE A 141 -23.38 -14.09 5.64
CA ILE A 141 -21.98 -14.39 5.92
C ILE A 141 -21.79 -14.60 7.42
N SER A 142 -21.04 -15.63 7.77
CA SER A 142 -20.70 -15.97 9.16
C SER A 142 -19.45 -15.23 9.66
N GLU A 143 -19.22 -15.25 10.97
CA GLU A 143 -18.03 -14.67 11.61
C GLU A 143 -16.71 -15.31 11.15
N VAL A 144 -16.76 -16.55 10.66
CA VAL A 144 -15.61 -17.28 10.11
C VAL A 144 -15.39 -17.03 8.61
N GLY A 145 -16.15 -16.11 8.00
CA GLY A 145 -16.02 -15.75 6.58
C GLY A 145 -16.67 -16.74 5.61
N LEU A 146 -17.51 -17.66 6.08
CA LEU A 146 -18.31 -18.52 5.20
C LEU A 146 -19.56 -17.77 4.75
N TYR A 147 -19.63 -17.49 3.45
CA TYR A 147 -20.75 -16.85 2.76
C TYR A 147 -21.70 -17.90 2.17
N GLU A 148 -23.01 -17.68 2.27
CA GLU A 148 -24.07 -18.45 1.60
C GLU A 148 -24.92 -17.54 0.69
N ALA A 149 -25.03 -17.92 -0.58
CA ALA A 149 -25.88 -17.22 -1.54
C ALA A 149 -27.36 -17.45 -1.21
N ALA A 150 -28.16 -16.39 -1.21
CA ALA A 150 -29.60 -16.49 -0.95
C ALA A 150 -30.29 -17.45 -1.93
N LYS A 151 -31.11 -18.38 -1.41
CA LYS A 151 -31.79 -19.42 -2.22
C LYS A 151 -32.85 -18.86 -3.16
N GLU A 152 -33.51 -17.77 -2.76
CA GLU A 152 -34.59 -17.13 -3.51
C GLU A 152 -34.11 -15.95 -4.38
N THR A 153 -32.79 -15.83 -4.60
CA THR A 153 -32.24 -14.76 -5.43
C THR A 153 -32.54 -14.96 -6.91
N GLY A 154 -32.84 -13.87 -7.63
CA GLY A 154 -32.97 -13.84 -9.09
C GLY A 154 -31.62 -13.88 -9.84
N GLY A 155 -30.53 -14.17 -9.13
CA GLY A 155 -29.17 -13.93 -9.59
C GLY A 155 -28.77 -12.46 -9.41
N GLY A 156 -27.49 -12.15 -9.58
CA GLY A 156 -27.00 -10.79 -9.44
C GLY A 156 -25.55 -10.69 -9.00
N LEU A 157 -25.09 -9.44 -8.84
CA LEU A 157 -23.81 -9.12 -8.25
C LEU A 157 -24.02 -8.66 -6.81
N PHE A 158 -23.34 -9.32 -5.90
CA PHE A 158 -23.30 -9.03 -4.48
C PHE A 158 -21.86 -8.76 -4.06
N THR A 159 -21.68 -8.21 -2.87
CA THR A 159 -20.39 -7.91 -2.28
C THR A 159 -20.33 -8.45 -0.86
N VAL A 160 -19.17 -9.00 -0.53
CA VAL A 160 -18.75 -9.31 0.83
C VAL A 160 -17.74 -8.25 1.25
N LYS A 161 -17.96 -7.68 2.42
CA LYS A 161 -17.08 -6.67 3.03
C LYS A 161 -16.56 -7.19 4.36
N ALA A 162 -15.25 -7.09 4.53
CA ALA A 162 -14.53 -7.45 5.74
C ALA A 162 -13.87 -6.19 6.30
N VAL A 163 -14.08 -5.90 7.59
CA VAL A 163 -13.49 -4.76 8.27
C VAL A 163 -12.66 -5.21 9.47
N VAL A 164 -11.42 -4.72 9.55
CA VAL A 164 -10.48 -5.00 10.65
C VAL A 164 -9.76 -3.71 11.01
N ASP A 165 -9.86 -3.27 12.25
CA ASP A 165 -9.22 -2.04 12.75
C ASP A 165 -9.46 -0.80 11.86
N GLY A 166 -10.66 -0.71 11.26
CA GLY A 166 -11.05 0.36 10.34
C GLY A 166 -10.56 0.22 8.89
N LEU A 167 -9.74 -0.80 8.58
CA LEU A 167 -9.38 -1.14 7.20
C LEU A 167 -10.43 -2.06 6.59
N GLU A 168 -10.70 -1.86 5.31
CA GLU A 168 -11.76 -2.57 4.59
C GLU A 168 -11.18 -3.39 3.44
N ALA A 169 -11.71 -4.60 3.26
CA ALA A 169 -11.50 -5.42 2.07
C ALA A 169 -12.86 -5.81 1.48
N ILE A 170 -12.98 -5.81 0.15
CA ILE A 170 -14.23 -6.11 -0.56
C ILE A 170 -13.97 -7.24 -1.56
N ALA A 171 -14.91 -8.19 -1.63
CA ALA A 171 -14.93 -9.27 -2.60
C ALA A 171 -16.28 -9.29 -3.33
N GLU A 172 -16.25 -9.63 -4.62
CA GLU A 172 -17.44 -9.71 -5.47
C GLU A 172 -18.02 -11.14 -5.47
N VAL A 173 -19.32 -11.28 -5.27
CA VAL A 173 -20.04 -12.55 -5.39
C VAL A 173 -21.03 -12.44 -6.53
N ARG A 174 -20.87 -13.26 -7.57
CA ARG A 174 -21.82 -13.34 -8.68
C ARG A 174 -22.69 -14.57 -8.53
N VAL A 175 -24.00 -14.39 -8.37
CA VAL A 175 -24.95 -15.52 -8.35
C VAL A 175 -25.58 -15.68 -9.72
N THR A 176 -25.48 -16.88 -10.29
CA THR A 176 -26.00 -17.22 -11.63
C THR A 176 -27.10 -18.28 -11.53
N ILE A 177 -28.19 -18.10 -12.29
CA ILE A 177 -29.27 -19.08 -12.40
C ILE A 177 -29.12 -19.81 -13.74
N PRO A 178 -28.95 -21.15 -13.75
CA PRO A 178 -29.00 -21.92 -14.99
C PRO A 178 -30.43 -21.91 -15.56
N GLY A 179 -30.58 -21.42 -16.80
CA GLY A 179 -31.84 -21.57 -17.56
C GLY A 179 -32.64 -20.30 -17.90
N LYS A 180 -32.14 -19.08 -17.64
CA LYS A 180 -32.76 -17.83 -18.11
C LYS A 180 -32.03 -17.28 -19.36
N PRO A 181 -32.56 -17.45 -20.59
CA PRO A 181 -32.05 -16.74 -21.74
C PRO A 181 -32.60 -15.30 -21.75
N GLY A 182 -31.74 -14.34 -21.39
CA GLY A 182 -31.76 -12.94 -21.82
C GLY A 182 -32.96 -12.05 -21.43
N GLY A 183 -32.72 -11.09 -20.53
CA GLY A 183 -33.39 -9.78 -20.54
C GLY A 183 -32.33 -8.72 -20.83
N GLY A 184 -32.36 -8.15 -22.04
CA GLY A 184 -31.23 -7.52 -22.71
C GLY A 184 -30.65 -6.24 -22.08
N GLY A 185 -29.32 -6.17 -22.15
CA GLY A 185 -28.50 -4.99 -21.87
C GLY A 185 -27.09 -5.11 -22.44
N GLY A 186 -26.95 -5.58 -23.69
CA GLY A 186 -25.73 -5.56 -24.50
C GLY A 186 -24.81 -6.78 -24.38
N PRO A 187 -24.15 -7.21 -25.48
CA PRO A 187 -23.08 -8.19 -25.41
C PRO A 187 -21.86 -7.55 -24.73
N GLY A 188 -21.84 -7.57 -23.41
CA GLY A 188 -20.60 -7.42 -22.66
C GLY A 188 -19.77 -8.66 -22.95
N PRO A 189 -18.58 -8.53 -23.59
CA PRO A 189 -17.80 -9.69 -23.97
C PRO A 189 -17.50 -10.53 -22.73
N ALA A 190 -17.65 -11.84 -22.89
CA ALA A 190 -17.15 -12.83 -21.96
C ALA A 190 -15.74 -12.45 -21.47
N PRO A 191 -15.35 -12.73 -20.21
CA PRO A 191 -13.94 -12.68 -19.84
C PRO A 191 -13.24 -13.90 -20.46
N ALA A 192 -13.12 -13.90 -21.77
CA ALA A 192 -12.11 -14.66 -22.51
C ALA A 192 -10.94 -13.70 -22.76
N GLY A 193 -10.22 -13.40 -21.70
CA GLY A 193 -9.06 -12.52 -21.73
C GLY A 193 -8.65 -12.10 -20.33
N LYS A 194 -7.35 -12.08 -20.05
CA LYS A 194 -6.75 -11.62 -18.80
C LYS A 194 -7.11 -10.13 -18.57
N ALA A 195 -8.30 -9.86 -18.04
CA ALA A 195 -8.75 -8.51 -17.71
C ALA A 195 -8.32 -8.18 -16.27
N ILE A 196 -7.51 -7.14 -16.12
CA ILE A 196 -7.11 -6.64 -14.80
C ILE A 196 -8.17 -5.65 -14.35
N ARG A 197 -8.84 -5.94 -13.23
CA ARG A 197 -9.80 -5.05 -12.58
C ARG A 197 -9.23 -4.63 -11.23
N TRP A 198 -9.10 -3.33 -11.01
CA TRP A 198 -8.61 -2.76 -9.76
C TRP A 198 -9.57 -1.68 -9.29
N GLN A 199 -9.93 -1.72 -8.01
CA GLN A 199 -10.75 -0.71 -7.35
C GLN A 199 -10.08 -0.32 -6.04
N GLY A 200 -9.98 0.99 -5.80
CA GLY A 200 -9.38 1.54 -4.60
C GLY A 200 -9.45 3.05 -4.63
N GLU A 201 -9.39 3.66 -3.45
CA GLU A 201 -9.33 5.11 -3.32
C GLU A 201 -7.92 5.59 -3.68
N VAL A 202 -7.81 6.46 -4.67
CA VAL A 202 -6.56 7.14 -5.01
C VAL A 202 -6.63 8.53 -4.39
N PRO A 203 -5.78 8.86 -3.40
CA PRO A 203 -5.74 10.21 -2.84
C PRO A 203 -5.50 11.25 -3.94
N PRO A 204 -6.11 12.45 -3.88
CA PRO A 204 -6.01 13.47 -4.92
C PRO A 204 -4.56 13.81 -5.31
N GLN A 205 -3.67 13.83 -4.31
CA GLN A 205 -2.23 14.10 -4.48
C GLN A 205 -1.49 13.02 -5.32
N LYS A 206 -2.10 11.84 -5.53
CA LYS A 206 -1.51 10.71 -6.25
C LYS A 206 -2.18 10.41 -7.60
N TRP A 207 -3.16 11.20 -8.03
CA TRP A 207 -3.87 10.99 -9.31
C TRP A 207 -2.93 11.00 -10.52
N MET A 208 -2.02 11.97 -10.58
CA MET A 208 -1.01 12.06 -11.66
C MET A 208 -0.13 10.81 -11.71
N ASN A 209 0.26 10.28 -10.55
CA ASN A 209 1.08 9.07 -10.45
C ASN A 209 0.29 7.82 -10.85
N PHE A 210 -0.98 7.74 -10.48
CA PHE A 210 -1.86 6.67 -10.91
C PHE A 210 -2.06 6.68 -12.44
N TYR A 211 -2.32 7.85 -13.02
CA TYR A 211 -2.40 7.99 -14.48
C TYR A 211 -1.09 7.56 -15.15
N THR A 212 0.04 8.14 -14.75
CA THR A 212 1.34 7.93 -15.42
C THR A 212 1.94 6.54 -15.21
N LYS A 213 1.69 5.87 -14.08
CA LYS A 213 2.28 4.54 -13.79
C LYS A 213 1.34 3.38 -14.09
N VAL A 214 0.03 3.60 -14.01
CA VAL A 214 -0.97 2.54 -14.17
C VAL A 214 -1.74 2.74 -15.46
N LEU A 215 -2.51 3.82 -15.60
CA LEU A 215 -3.42 3.99 -16.74
C LEU A 215 -2.69 4.21 -18.07
N SER A 216 -1.56 4.92 -18.08
CA SER A 216 -0.78 5.21 -19.29
C SER A 216 -0.38 3.94 -20.05
N ARG A 217 -0.10 2.86 -19.31
CA ARG A 217 0.27 1.56 -19.86
C ARG A 217 -0.88 0.87 -20.59
N PHE A 218 -2.12 1.22 -20.25
CA PHE A 218 -3.34 0.67 -20.84
C PHE A 218 -4.08 1.68 -21.72
N ALA A 219 -3.67 2.95 -21.75
CA ALA A 219 -4.33 4.03 -22.47
C ALA A 219 -4.40 3.79 -23.99
N SER A 220 -3.45 3.03 -24.55
CA SER A 220 -3.43 2.62 -25.95
C SER A 220 -4.11 1.26 -26.22
N THR A 221 -4.66 0.60 -25.19
CA THR A 221 -5.30 -0.72 -25.32
C THR A 221 -6.79 -0.56 -25.67
N PRO A 222 -7.28 -1.13 -26.79
CA PRO A 222 -8.69 -1.11 -27.12
C PRO A 222 -9.51 -1.82 -26.05
N GLY A 223 -10.51 -1.15 -25.46
CA GLY A 223 -11.40 -1.72 -24.44
C GLY A 223 -11.12 -1.30 -22.99
N LEU A 224 -10.17 -0.39 -22.75
CA LEU A 224 -10.03 0.25 -21.43
C LEU A 224 -11.30 1.02 -21.07
N LYS A 225 -11.98 0.61 -20.01
CA LYS A 225 -13.13 1.33 -19.43
C LYS A 225 -12.74 1.84 -18.05
N LEU A 226 -12.69 3.16 -17.90
CA LEU A 226 -12.43 3.83 -16.63
C LEU A 226 -13.76 4.30 -16.05
N GLN A 227 -14.17 3.77 -14.90
CA GLN A 227 -15.29 4.28 -14.11
C GLN A 227 -14.73 4.99 -12.88
N VAL A 228 -15.02 6.28 -12.76
CA VAL A 228 -14.58 7.13 -11.64
C VAL A 228 -15.81 7.55 -10.84
N THR A 229 -15.81 7.25 -9.55
CA THR A 229 -16.80 7.76 -8.60
C THR A 229 -16.04 8.70 -7.65
N PHE A 230 -16.53 9.93 -7.47
CA PHE A 230 -15.99 10.88 -6.51
C PHE A 230 -17.09 11.34 -5.57
N GLU A 231 -16.73 11.58 -4.31
CA GLU A 231 -17.62 12.10 -3.28
C GLU A 231 -16.92 13.30 -2.63
N VAL A 232 -17.62 14.43 -2.51
CA VAL A 232 -17.11 15.65 -1.87
C VAL A 232 -18.04 15.96 -0.72
N SER A 233 -17.53 15.95 0.51
CA SER A 233 -18.29 16.41 1.67
C SER A 233 -18.48 17.92 1.55
N ALA A 234 -19.73 18.33 1.33
CA ALA A 234 -20.10 19.74 1.28
C ALA A 234 -20.25 20.30 2.72
N GLU A 235 -19.15 20.61 3.39
CA GLU A 235 -19.16 21.61 4.46
C GLU A 235 -18.58 22.92 3.92
N GLY A 236 -19.45 23.73 3.31
CA GLY A 236 -19.13 25.07 2.82
C GLY A 236 -19.93 25.49 1.59
N ASP A 237 -20.97 26.30 1.83
CA ASP A 237 -21.78 27.15 0.92
C ASP A 237 -22.32 26.51 -0.40
N PRO A 238 -23.66 26.38 -0.58
CA PRO A 238 -24.30 25.76 -1.78
C PRO A 238 -24.14 26.53 -3.11
N GLY A 239 -23.18 27.44 -3.23
CA GLY A 239 -23.06 28.40 -4.34
C GLY A 239 -22.27 27.97 -5.58
N GLN A 240 -21.65 26.78 -5.64
CA GLN A 240 -20.84 26.36 -6.80
C GLN A 240 -21.20 25.01 -7.42
N ALA A 241 -22.41 24.49 -7.15
CA ALA A 241 -22.96 23.37 -7.91
C ALA A 241 -23.51 23.84 -9.26
N ASN A 242 -22.63 24.31 -10.16
CA ASN A 242 -22.98 24.37 -11.58
C ASN A 242 -21.81 23.90 -12.44
N SER A 243 -21.95 22.65 -12.89
CA SER A 243 -21.35 21.99 -14.07
C SER A 243 -20.08 22.59 -14.68
N PRO A 244 -19.08 21.72 -14.91
CA PRO A 244 -18.91 21.27 -16.29
C PRO A 244 -18.64 19.76 -16.35
N LEU A 245 -19.67 18.93 -16.28
CA LEU A 245 -19.58 17.48 -16.56
C LEU A 245 -20.16 17.09 -17.92
N LYS A 246 -20.28 18.05 -18.85
CA LYS A 246 -20.88 17.77 -20.17
C LYS A 246 -19.91 17.38 -21.29
N ASN A 247 -18.59 17.43 -21.10
CA ASN A 247 -17.64 17.08 -22.17
C ASN A 247 -16.38 16.35 -21.66
N LEU A 248 -16.55 15.17 -21.05
CA LEU A 248 -15.49 14.17 -20.91
C LEU A 248 -15.96 12.84 -21.46
#